data_AF-A0A0R2NPW0-F1
#
_entry.id   AF-A0A0R2NPW0-F1
#
_cell.length_a   1.000
_cell.length_b   1.000
_cell.length_c   1.000
_cell.angle_alpha   90.00
_cell.angle_beta   90.00
_cell.angle_gamma   90.00
#
_symmetry.space_group_name_H-M   'P 1'
#
loop_
_entity.id
_entity.type
_entity.pdbx_description
1 polymer ?
#
loop_
_entity_poly.entity_id
_entity_poly.type
_entity_poly.pdbx_seq_one_letter_code
_entity_poly.pdbx_strand_id
1 'polypeptide(L)'
;MDEKAQELFDLIDAAYNEDLSNQPDIYKSNLLKRAGELESGKDGITVMTEIFKDYPTNALDAMSLPEHSRKLYMYVNERFKKLTEKELRDLNLGVGLIATSFTFGSIM
;
A
#
# COMPACT_ATOMS: atom_id res chain seq x y z
N MET A 1 -19.64 -1.14 -3.02
CA MET A 1 -18.20 -0.92 -3.24
C MET A 1 -17.94 -0.90 -4.74
N ASP A 2 -17.09 -0.02 -5.26
CA ASP A 2 -16.75 -0.03 -6.69
C ASP A 2 -15.77 -1.16 -7.06
N GLU A 3 -15.58 -1.43 -8.35
CA GLU A 3 -14.75 -2.53 -8.85
C GLU A 3 -13.28 -2.45 -8.36
N LYS A 4 -12.71 -1.24 -8.26
CA LYS A 4 -11.32 -1.06 -7.83
C LYS A 4 -11.17 -1.21 -6.32
N ALA A 5 -12.17 -0.78 -5.56
CA ALA A 5 -12.23 -0.97 -4.12
C ALA A 5 -12.45 -2.45 -3.76
N GLN A 6 -13.24 -3.18 -4.56
CA GLN A 6 -13.37 -4.64 -4.43
C GLN A 6 -12.05 -5.35 -4.73
N GLU A 7 -11.37 -5.00 -5.83
CA GLU A 7 -10.05 -5.55 -6.17
C GLU A 7 -9.04 -5.34 -5.03
N LEU A 8 -9.01 -4.14 -4.44
CA LEU A 8 -8.14 -3.84 -3.30
C LEU A 8 -8.53 -4.63 -2.04
N PHE A 9 -9.83 -4.75 -1.76
CA PHE A 9 -10.33 -5.53 -0.64
C PHE A 9 -9.91 -7.01 -0.75
N ASP A 10 -10.08 -7.62 -1.92
CA ASP A 10 -9.73 -9.02 -2.18
C ASP A 10 -8.23 -9.26 -1.99
N LEU A 11 -7.38 -8.29 -2.37
CA LEU A 11 -5.94 -8.34 -2.15
C LEU A 11 -5.56 -8.25 -0.66
N ILE A 12 -6.27 -7.41 0.12
CA ILE A 12 -6.07 -7.30 1.56
C ILE A 12 -6.52 -8.59 2.26
N ASP A 13 -7.67 -9.14 1.88
CA ASP A 13 -8.19 -10.38 2.46
C ASP A 13 -7.24 -11.55 2.17
N ALA A 14 -6.72 -11.64 0.94
CA ALA A 14 -5.73 -12.65 0.59
C ALA A 14 -4.43 -12.51 1.40
N ALA A 15 -3.93 -11.27 1.61
CA ALA A 15 -2.76 -11.01 2.44
C ALA A 15 -3.02 -11.28 3.93
N TYR A 16 -4.24 -11.08 4.42
CA TYR A 16 -4.61 -11.32 5.82
C TYR A 16 -4.65 -12.82 6.15
N ASN A 17 -5.07 -13.63 5.19
CA ASN A 17 -5.30 -15.08 5.35
C ASN A 17 -4.05 -15.94 5.09
N GLU A 18 -2.94 -15.37 4.65
CA GLU A 18 -1.69 -16.11 4.46
C GLU A 18 -0.88 -16.28 5.77
N ASP A 19 0.20 -17.06 5.71
CA ASP A 19 1.12 -17.19 6.83
C ASP A 19 1.95 -15.90 6.98
N LEU A 20 1.63 -15.13 8.03
CA LEU A 20 2.28 -13.88 8.39
C LEU A 20 3.23 -14.03 9.58
N SER A 21 3.63 -15.25 9.95
CA SER A 21 4.51 -15.52 11.10
C SER A 21 5.88 -14.83 11.03
N ASN A 22 6.32 -14.46 9.84
CA ASN A 22 7.56 -13.71 9.61
C ASN A 22 7.38 -12.19 9.59
N GLN A 23 6.16 -11.68 9.81
CA GLN A 23 5.84 -10.25 9.85
C GLN A 23 5.58 -9.77 11.28
N PRO A 24 5.74 -8.47 11.56
CA PRO A 24 5.36 -7.90 12.85
C PRO A 24 3.86 -8.09 13.13
N ASP A 25 3.48 -8.38 14.38
CA ASP A 25 2.07 -8.59 14.78
C ASP A 25 1.13 -7.45 14.35
N ILE A 26 1.64 -6.22 14.35
CA ILE A 26 0.89 -5.03 13.94
C ILE A 26 0.46 -5.08 12.46
N TYR A 27 1.19 -5.80 11.61
CA TYR A 27 0.90 -5.90 10.18
C TYR A 27 -0.47 -6.54 9.94
N LYS A 28 -0.76 -7.67 10.59
CA LYS A 28 -2.06 -8.35 10.49
C LYS A 28 -3.21 -7.49 10.99
N SER A 29 -2.99 -6.76 12.09
CA SER A 29 -3.96 -5.79 12.61
C SER A 29 -4.21 -4.63 11.65
N ASN A 30 -3.17 -4.15 10.97
CA ASN A 30 -3.29 -3.09 9.97
C ASN A 30 -4.10 -3.57 8.77
N LEU A 31 -3.83 -4.76 8.22
CA LEU A 31 -4.62 -5.33 7.12
C LEU A 31 -6.11 -5.40 7.45
N LEU A 32 -6.46 -5.93 8.64
CA LEU A 32 -7.86 -6.01 9.09
C LEU A 32 -8.50 -4.62 9.20
N LYS A 33 -7.77 -3.64 9.76
CA LYS A 33 -8.24 -2.26 9.86
C LYS A 33 -8.52 -1.68 8.46
N ARG A 34 -7.64 -1.88 7.50
CA ARG A 34 -7.79 -1.34 6.13
C ARG A 34 -8.94 -2.00 5.36
N ALA A 35 -9.15 -3.29 5.56
CA ALA A 35 -10.33 -3.99 5.03
C ALA A 35 -11.64 -3.37 5.55
N GLY A 36 -11.75 -3.17 6.87
CA GLY A 36 -12.94 -2.54 7.46
C GLY A 36 -13.13 -1.07 7.05
N GLU A 37 -12.04 -0.33 6.84
CA GLU A 37 -12.11 1.02 6.29
C GLU A 37 -12.69 1.04 4.86
N LEU A 38 -12.30 0.10 3.98
CA LEU A 38 -12.90 -0.02 2.65
C LEU A 38 -14.38 -0.37 2.70
N GLU A 39 -14.77 -1.31 3.56
CA GLU A 39 -16.18 -1.69 3.74
C GLU A 39 -17.03 -0.51 4.23
N SER A 40 -16.47 0.35 5.08
CA SER A 40 -17.15 1.56 5.56
C SER A 40 -17.29 2.66 4.50
N GLY A 41 -16.76 2.45 3.30
CA GLY A 41 -16.81 3.40 2.18
C GLY A 41 -15.69 4.45 2.20
N LYS A 42 -14.58 4.19 2.93
CA LYS A 42 -13.39 5.03 2.83
C LYS A 42 -12.82 4.95 1.42
N ASP A 43 -12.35 6.08 0.93
CA ASP A 43 -11.76 6.18 -0.40
C ASP A 43 -10.57 5.21 -0.58
N GLY A 44 -10.58 4.47 -1.69
CA GLY A 44 -9.59 3.43 -1.98
C GLY A 44 -8.17 3.98 -2.12
N ILE A 45 -8.00 5.20 -2.63
CA ILE A 45 -6.68 5.83 -2.76
C ILE A 45 -6.10 6.18 -1.39
N THR A 46 -6.95 6.66 -0.49
CA THR A 46 -6.60 6.91 0.91
C THR A 46 -6.17 5.61 1.60
N VAL A 47 -6.94 4.53 1.42
CA VAL A 47 -6.61 3.21 1.99
C VAL A 47 -5.29 2.67 1.43
N MET A 48 -5.05 2.75 0.11
CA MET A 48 -3.77 2.36 -0.49
C MET A 48 -2.58 3.13 0.09
N THR A 49 -2.78 4.43 0.35
CA THR A 49 -1.76 5.32 0.92
C THR A 49 -1.39 4.90 2.32
N GLU A 50 -2.38 4.54 3.12
CA GLU A 50 -2.14 4.09 4.47
C GLU A 50 -1.56 2.68 4.51
N ILE A 51 -1.99 1.76 3.64
CA ILE A 51 -1.36 0.45 3.45
C ILE A 51 0.13 0.62 3.15
N PHE A 52 0.49 1.54 2.24
CA PHE A 52 1.88 1.81 1.90
C PHE A 52 2.71 2.29 3.11
N LYS A 53 2.11 3.11 4.00
CA LYS A 53 2.76 3.59 5.23
C LYS A 53 2.84 2.52 6.32
N ASP A 54 1.89 1.60 6.34
CA ASP A 54 1.78 0.53 7.34
C ASP A 54 2.76 -0.62 7.06
N TYR A 55 3.32 -0.71 5.85
CA TYR A 55 4.41 -1.64 5.58
C TYR A 55 5.61 -1.30 6.47
N PRO A 56 6.22 -2.29 7.13
CA PRO A 56 7.37 -2.05 7.98
C PRO A 56 8.47 -1.37 7.16
N THR A 57 9.05 -0.30 7.69
CA THR A 57 10.14 0.48 7.07
C THR A 57 11.37 -0.35 6.67
N ASN A 58 11.45 -1.60 7.12
CA ASN A 58 12.46 -2.59 6.73
C ASN A 58 12.09 -3.42 5.48
N ALA A 59 10.95 -3.15 4.83
CA ALA A 59 10.54 -3.73 3.54
C ALA A 59 11.36 -3.18 2.35
N LEU A 60 12.65 -2.88 2.57
CA LEU A 60 13.63 -2.60 1.53
C LEU A 60 13.76 -3.75 0.53
N ASP A 61 13.20 -4.92 0.85
CA ASP A 61 13.00 -5.98 -0.13
C ASP A 61 11.55 -6.46 -0.09
N ALA A 62 10.74 -6.06 -1.08
CA ALA A 62 9.41 -6.66 -1.30
C ALA A 62 9.49 -8.20 -1.42
N MET A 63 10.69 -8.75 -1.69
CA MET A 63 10.97 -10.19 -1.67
C MET A 63 10.90 -10.83 -0.27
N SER A 64 11.00 -10.05 0.81
CA SER A 64 10.84 -10.53 2.19
C SER A 64 9.38 -10.70 2.62
N LEU A 65 8.44 -10.11 1.86
CA LEU A 65 7.02 -10.29 2.09
C LEU A 65 6.56 -11.68 1.61
N PRO A 66 5.61 -12.31 2.33
CA PRO A 66 4.84 -13.44 1.82
C PRO A 66 4.14 -13.13 0.49
N GLU A 67 3.67 -14.16 -0.22
CA GLU A 67 3.25 -14.04 -1.61
C GLU A 67 2.10 -13.03 -1.81
N HIS A 68 1.04 -13.09 -1.01
CA HIS A 68 -0.12 -12.22 -1.16
C HIS A 68 0.16 -10.81 -0.65
N SER A 69 0.91 -10.66 0.43
CA SER A 69 1.43 -9.38 0.92
C SER A 69 2.30 -8.70 -0.12
N ARG A 70 3.13 -9.46 -0.85
CA ARG A 70 3.93 -8.93 -1.96
C ARG A 70 3.04 -8.49 -3.12
N LYS A 71 2.02 -9.26 -3.48
CA LYS A 71 1.05 -8.88 -4.53
C LYS A 71 0.31 -7.59 -4.16
N LEU A 72 -0.15 -7.46 -2.91
CA LEU A 72 -0.76 -6.25 -2.39
C LEU A 72 0.20 -5.07 -2.46
N TYR A 73 1.45 -5.23 -2.02
CA TYR A 73 2.48 -4.19 -2.12
C TYR A 73 2.72 -3.75 -3.57
N MET A 74 2.89 -4.70 -4.49
CA MET A 74 3.10 -4.42 -5.91
C MET A 74 1.91 -3.68 -6.52
N TYR A 75 0.69 -4.13 -6.23
CA TYR A 75 -0.53 -3.47 -6.68
C TYR A 75 -0.59 -2.01 -6.23
N VAL A 76 -0.38 -1.77 -4.93
CA VAL A 76 -0.38 -0.43 -4.34
C VAL A 76 0.71 0.44 -4.96
N ASN A 77 1.93 -0.09 -5.10
CA ASN A 77 3.06 0.63 -5.70
C ASN A 77 2.84 0.98 -7.19
N GLU A 78 2.27 0.06 -7.97
CA GLU A 78 1.93 0.31 -9.38
C GLU A 78 0.82 1.34 -9.52
N ARG A 79 -0.17 1.34 -8.63
CA ARG A 79 -1.21 2.37 -8.60
C ARG A 79 -0.61 3.74 -8.30
N PHE A 80 0.33 3.85 -7.36
CA PHE A 80 1.04 5.10 -7.08
C PHE A 80 1.83 5.64 -8.27
N LYS A 81 2.52 4.77 -9.01
CA LYS A 81 3.24 5.16 -10.24
C LYS A 81 2.33 5.70 -11.34
N LYS A 82 1.03 5.37 -11.29
CA LYS A 82 0.02 5.81 -12.27
C LYS A 82 -0.77 7.04 -11.82
N LEU A 83 -0.58 7.54 -10.59
CA LEU A 83 -1.21 8.77 -10.12
C LEU A 83 -0.58 10.00 -10.78
N THR A 84 -1.40 11.03 -11.01
CA THR A 84 -0.92 12.33 -11.50
C THR A 84 -0.19 13.11 -10.42
N GLU A 85 0.69 14.04 -10.81
CA GLU A 85 1.39 14.93 -9.85
C GLU A 85 0.43 15.71 -8.96
N LYS A 86 -0.76 16.06 -9.46
CA LYS A 86 -1.80 16.75 -8.71
C LYS A 86 -2.38 15.85 -7.61
N GLU A 87 -2.73 14.61 -7.95
CA GLU A 87 -3.24 13.63 -6.99
C GLU A 87 -2.20 13.28 -5.92
N LEU A 88 -0.93 13.14 -6.31
CA LEU A 88 0.18 12.92 -5.36
C LEU A 88 0.36 14.09 -4.39
N ARG A 89 0.18 15.34 -4.85
CA ARG A 89 0.22 16.54 -4.00
C ARG A 89 -1.00 16.64 -3.09
N ASP A 90 -2.19 16.41 -3.61
CA ASP A 90 -3.45 16.48 -2.84
C ASP A 90 -3.51 15.41 -1.74
N LEU A 91 -2.88 14.25 -1.96
CA LEU A 91 -2.71 13.19 -0.94
C LEU A 91 -1.63 13.52 0.11
N ASN A 92 -0.95 14.67 -0.01
CA ASN A 92 0.19 15.06 0.82
C ASN A 92 1.29 13.97 0.87
N LEU A 93 1.42 13.21 -0.22
CA LEU A 93 2.53 12.26 -0.45
C LEU A 93 3.82 12.99 -0.85
N GLY A 94 3.70 14.28 -1.16
CA GLY A 94 4.81 15.19 -1.37
C GLY A 94 5.62 15.41 -0.10
N VAL A 95 6.93 15.16 -0.21
CA VAL A 95 8.04 15.48 0.71
C VAL A 95 8.42 14.39 1.72
N GLY A 96 7.51 13.54 2.22
CA GLY A 96 7.85 12.60 3.31
C GLY A 96 8.11 11.13 2.94
N LEU A 97 7.42 10.58 1.94
CA LEU A 97 7.33 9.11 1.74
C LEU A 97 7.82 8.61 0.38
N ILE A 98 7.97 9.50 -0.61
CA ILE A 98 8.55 9.20 -1.94
C ILE A 98 9.99 9.74 -2.02
N ALA A 99 10.58 10.17 -0.90
CA ALA A 99 12.00 10.52 -0.82
C ALA A 99 12.91 9.28 -0.75
N THR A 100 12.35 8.07 -0.70
CA THR A 100 13.08 6.82 -0.92
C THR A 100 13.04 6.49 -2.41
N SER A 101 13.96 7.08 -3.16
CA SER A 101 14.37 6.63 -4.50
C SER A 101 13.44 6.91 -5.69
N PHE A 102 12.73 8.04 -5.74
CA PHE A 102 12.79 8.77 -7.01
C PHE A 102 13.98 9.72 -6.90
N THR A 103 15.17 9.19 -7.17
CA THR A 103 16.22 10.02 -7.74
C THR A 103 15.60 10.64 -8.98
N PHE A 104 15.05 11.86 -8.84
CA PHE A 104 15.00 12.81 -9.92
C PHE A 104 16.41 12.79 -10.47
N GLY A 105 16.58 12.18 -11.65
CA GLY A 105 17.84 12.21 -12.35
C GLY A 105 18.21 13.67 -12.49
N SER A 106 19.16 14.12 -11.66
CA SER A 106 19.98 15.26 -11.99
C SER A 106 20.72 14.90 -13.26
N ILE A 107 20.20 15.37 -14.39
CA ILE A 107 20.97 15.60 -15.60
C ILE A 107 20.39 16.94 -16.08
N MET A 108 20.91 18.07 -15.59
CA MET A 108 21.92 18.88 -16.27
C MET A 108 21.74 18.92 -17.80
#